data_AF-A0A847SX72-F1
#
_entry.id   AF-A0A847SX72-F1
#
_cell.length_a   1.000
_cell.length_b   1.000
_cell.length_c   1.000
_cell.angle_alpha   90.00
_cell.angle_beta   90.00
_cell.angle_gamma   90.00
#
_symmetry.space_group_name_H-M   'P 1'
#
loop_
_entity.id
_entity.type
_entity.pdbx_description
1 polymer ?
#
loop_
_entity_poly.entity_id
_entity_poly.type
_entity_poly.pdbx_seq_one_letter_code
_entity_poly.pdbx_strand_id
1 'polypeptide(L)'
;MSISKEKEFEIRAYLSEDLATRNRAIQFFDIIESTDAENIVVNFANTLSISRSFADEYAKRKRAFKAPIREINVPTNIQKMFDVVNSPAKKKQVVNTEKLKIMML
;
A
#
# COMPACT_ATOMS: atom_id res chain seq x y z
N MET A 1 16.19 8.08 -29.17
CA MET A 1 15.12 7.53 -28.30
C MET A 1 15.81 6.74 -27.21
N SER A 2 15.92 7.29 -26.00
CA SER A 2 16.39 6.52 -24.85
C SER A 2 15.26 5.59 -24.45
N ILE A 3 15.48 4.29 -24.56
CA ILE A 3 14.55 3.29 -24.02
C ILE A 3 14.64 3.45 -22.51
N SER A 4 13.58 3.98 -21.88
CA SER A 4 13.55 4.13 -20.43
C SER A 4 13.68 2.75 -19.80
N LYS A 5 14.60 2.60 -18.84
CA LYS A 5 14.84 1.33 -18.14
C LYS A 5 13.67 1.01 -17.21
N GLU A 6 12.69 0.26 -17.71
CA GLU A 6 11.61 -0.29 -16.90
C GLU A 6 12.04 -1.61 -16.26
N LYS A 7 11.73 -1.80 -14.99
CA LYS A 7 11.97 -3.05 -14.27
C LYS A 7 10.74 -3.49 -13.51
N GLU A 8 10.34 -4.74 -13.73
CA GLU A 8 9.22 -5.37 -13.04
C GLU A 8 9.70 -6.18 -11.83
N PHE A 9 8.94 -6.10 -10.73
CA PHE A 9 9.12 -6.89 -9.53
C PHE A 9 7.82 -7.64 -9.21
N GLU A 10 7.90 -8.97 -9.18
CA GLU A 10 6.84 -9.80 -8.62
C GLU A 10 6.86 -9.68 -7.09
N ILE A 11 5.95 -8.89 -6.52
CA ILE A 11 6.03 -8.52 -5.10
C ILE A 11 5.96 -9.75 -4.19
N ARG A 12 5.20 -10.78 -4.60
CA ARG A 12 5.07 -12.04 -3.87
C ARG A 12 6.43 -12.70 -3.59
N ALA A 13 7.41 -12.58 -4.50
CA ALA A 13 8.76 -13.13 -4.28
C ALA A 13 9.48 -12.48 -3.09
N TYR A 14 9.02 -11.30 -2.66
CA TYR A 14 9.58 -10.52 -1.56
C TYR A 14 8.68 -10.52 -0.30
N LEU A 15 7.51 -11.16 -0.38
CA LEU A 15 6.63 -11.40 0.75
C LEU A 15 6.85 -12.82 1.27
N SER A 16 7.04 -13.00 2.59
CA SER A 16 6.96 -14.34 3.19
C SER A 16 5.52 -14.85 3.18
N GLU A 17 5.32 -16.15 2.96
CA GLU A 17 4.02 -16.81 2.75
C GLU A 17 2.95 -16.45 3.80
N ASP A 18 3.34 -16.13 5.03
CA ASP A 18 2.37 -15.97 6.11
C ASP A 18 1.98 -14.54 6.45
N LEU A 19 2.76 -13.50 6.12
CA LEU A 19 2.40 -12.13 6.47
C LEU A 19 3.25 -11.07 5.75
N ALA A 20 2.64 -10.31 4.84
CA ALA A 20 3.19 -9.03 4.40
C ALA A 20 3.11 -8.03 5.58
N THR A 21 4.21 -7.92 6.35
CA THR A 21 4.36 -7.00 7.49
C THR A 21 5.00 -5.69 7.06
N ARG A 22 4.94 -4.65 7.90
CA ARG A 22 5.68 -3.38 7.67
C ARG A 22 7.15 -3.62 7.29
N ASN A 23 7.85 -4.53 7.97
CA ASN A 23 9.26 -4.81 7.69
C ASN A 23 9.49 -5.36 6.27
N ARG A 24 8.55 -6.13 5.72
CA ARG A 24 8.62 -6.60 4.33
C ARG A 24 8.45 -5.47 3.32
N ALA A 25 7.57 -4.51 3.61
CA ALA A 25 7.46 -3.31 2.79
C ALA A 25 8.78 -2.52 2.79
N ILE A 26 9.41 -2.34 3.96
CA ILE A 26 10.71 -1.67 4.06
C ILE A 26 11.77 -2.40 3.22
N GLN A 27 11.93 -3.71 3.43
CA GLN A 27 12.90 -4.52 2.69
C GLN A 27 12.66 -4.48 1.17
N PHE A 28 11.40 -4.54 0.73
CA PHE A 28 11.06 -4.42 -0.68
C PHE A 28 11.53 -3.08 -1.26
N PHE A 29 11.27 -1.98 -0.54
CA PHE A 29 11.71 -0.67 -0.98
C PHE A 29 13.23 -0.52 -1.03
N ASP A 30 13.95 -1.06 -0.04
CA ASP A 30 15.42 -1.04 -0.02
C ASP A 30 16.01 -1.79 -1.24
N ILE A 31 15.37 -2.88 -1.67
CA ILE A 31 15.75 -3.62 -2.87
C ILE A 31 15.53 -2.79 -4.13
N ILE A 32 14.35 -2.19 -4.31
CA ILE A 32 14.10 -1.43 -5.55
C ILE A 32 14.91 -0.11 -5.59
N GLU A 33 15.24 0.50 -4.45
CA GLU A 33 16.14 1.67 -4.36
C GLU A 33 17.56 1.34 -4.81
N SER A 34 17.98 0.07 -4.68
CA SER A 34 19.30 -0.36 -5.14
C SER A 34 19.41 -0.53 -6.66
N THR A 35 18.31 -0.36 -7.40
CA THR A 35 18.30 -0.50 -8.86
C THR A 35 18.46 0.83 -9.59
N ASP A 36 19.02 0.78 -10.81
CA ASP A 36 19.16 1.92 -11.72
C ASP A 36 17.94 2.09 -12.64
N ALA A 37 16.80 1.50 -12.28
CA ALA A 37 15.58 1.53 -13.08
C ALA A 37 14.91 2.91 -12.99
N GLU A 38 14.49 3.42 -14.15
CA GLU A 38 13.81 4.71 -14.27
C GLU A 38 12.30 4.58 -14.05
N ASN A 39 11.75 3.39 -14.31
CA ASN A 39 10.35 3.06 -14.08
C ASN A 39 10.25 1.72 -13.37
N ILE A 40 9.47 1.69 -12.29
CA ILE A 40 9.27 0.48 -11.49
C ILE A 40 7.84 -0.02 -11.71
N VAL A 41 7.73 -1.29 -12.08
CA VAL A 41 6.44 -1.99 -12.14
C VAL A 41 6.38 -2.99 -11.00
N VAL A 42 5.35 -2.89 -10.17
CA VAL A 42 5.15 -3.81 -9.05
C VAL A 42 3.96 -4.70 -9.35
N ASN A 43 4.25 -5.97 -9.57
CA ASN A 43 3.25 -6.96 -9.95
C ASN A 43 2.74 -7.70 -8.71
N PHE A 44 1.45 -7.53 -8.42
CA PHE A 44 0.75 -8.13 -7.28
C PHE A 44 0.08 -9.47 -7.62
N ALA A 45 0.30 -10.02 -8.82
CA ALA A 45 -0.24 -11.31 -9.22
C ALA A 45 0.04 -12.38 -8.15
N ASN A 46 -0.99 -13.19 -7.88
CA ASN A 46 -0.95 -14.28 -6.90
C ASN A 46 -0.64 -13.86 -5.44
N THR A 47 -0.65 -12.57 -5.12
CA THR A 47 -0.50 -12.11 -3.74
C THR A 47 -1.84 -12.26 -3.01
N LEU A 48 -1.89 -13.16 -2.03
CA LEU A 48 -3.17 -13.54 -1.40
C LEU A 48 -3.72 -12.47 -0.47
N SER A 49 -2.87 -11.81 0.32
CA SER A 49 -3.29 -10.76 1.24
C SER A 49 -2.12 -9.87 1.65
N ILE A 50 -2.43 -8.67 2.16
CA ILE A 50 -1.45 -7.81 2.82
C ILE A 50 -2.01 -7.30 4.15
N SER A 51 -1.14 -7.09 5.14
CA SER A 51 -1.55 -6.45 6.38
C SER A 51 -1.78 -4.95 6.18
N ARG A 52 -2.58 -4.34 7.06
CA ARG A 52 -2.73 -2.87 7.11
C ARG A 52 -1.38 -2.17 7.29
N SER A 53 -0.49 -2.74 8.11
CA SER A 53 0.84 -2.16 8.38
C SER A 53 1.75 -2.16 7.15
N PHE A 54 1.63 -3.19 6.31
CA PHE A 54 2.32 -3.25 5.02
C PHE A 54 1.74 -2.24 4.05
N ALA A 55 0.41 -2.18 3.90
CA ALA A 55 -0.25 -1.26 2.99
C ALA A 55 0.10 0.20 3.30
N ASP A 56 0.10 0.55 4.59
CA ASP A 56 0.46 1.87 5.09
C ASP A 56 1.92 2.24 4.78
N GLU A 57 2.86 1.36 5.10
CA GLU A 57 4.29 1.59 4.82
C GLU A 57 4.58 1.63 3.33
N TYR A 58 4.00 0.72 2.55
CA TYR A 58 4.13 0.68 1.10
C TYR A 58 3.62 2.00 0.49
N ALA A 59 2.43 2.45 0.87
CA ALA A 59 1.85 3.69 0.35
C ALA A 59 2.69 4.92 0.73
N LYS A 60 3.25 4.93 1.95
CA LYS A 60 4.16 5.98 2.43
C LYS A 60 5.47 6.01 1.63
N ARG A 61 6.15 4.86 1.50
CA ARG A 61 7.43 4.74 0.77
C ARG A 61 7.24 5.04 -0.71
N LYS A 62 6.17 4.54 -1.34
CA LYS A 62 5.81 4.87 -2.73
C LYS A 62 5.69 6.37 -2.97
N ARG A 63 4.96 7.09 -2.10
CA ARG A 63 4.79 8.54 -2.21
C ARG A 63 6.12 9.32 -2.09
N ALA A 64 7.07 8.77 -1.35
CA ALA A 64 8.39 9.36 -1.16
C ALA A 64 9.43 8.89 -2.19
N PHE A 65 9.09 7.94 -3.07
CA PHE A 65 10.03 7.32 -3.99
C PHE A 65 10.38 8.28 -5.15
N LYS A 66 11.64 8.22 -5.61
CA LYS A 66 12.14 9.14 -6.64
C LYS A 66 11.64 8.79 -8.05
N ALA A 67 11.56 7.50 -8.37
CA ALA A 67 11.09 7.02 -9.66
C ALA A 67 9.57 6.76 -9.65
N PRO A 68 8.88 6.87 -10.80
CA PRO A 68 7.50 6.43 -10.92
C PRO A 68 7.37 4.93 -10.62
N ILE A 69 6.40 4.61 -9.76
CA ILE A 69 5.99 3.24 -9.43
C ILE A 69 4.55 3.02 -9.91
N ARG A 70 4.33 2.00 -10.73
CA ARG A 70 3.01 1.55 -11.17
C ARG A 70 2.73 0.14 -10.68
N GLU A 71 1.59 -0.06 -10.03
CA GLU A 71 1.12 -1.40 -9.67
C GLU A 71 0.33 -2.06 -10.82
N ILE A 72 0.52 -3.37 -11.00
CA ILE A 72 -0.26 -4.19 -11.92
C ILE A 72 -0.78 -5.44 -11.23
N ASN A 73 -1.84 -6.02 -11.82
CA ASN A 73 -2.46 -7.26 -11.35
C ASN A 73 -2.81 -7.23 -9.86
N VAL A 74 -3.25 -6.07 -9.35
CA VAL A 74 -3.60 -5.87 -7.95
C VAL A 74 -4.92 -6.60 -7.64
N PRO A 75 -4.91 -7.64 -6.80
CA PRO A 75 -6.13 -8.33 -6.39
C PRO A 75 -7.08 -7.38 -5.65
N THR A 76 -8.39 -7.56 -5.83
CA THR A 76 -9.42 -6.67 -5.28
C THR A 76 -9.32 -6.48 -3.76
N ASN A 77 -8.96 -7.52 -3.01
CA ASN A 77 -8.79 -7.44 -1.56
C ASN A 77 -7.57 -6.61 -1.15
N ILE A 78 -6.49 -6.64 -1.94
CA ILE A 78 -5.30 -5.80 -1.74
C ILE A 78 -5.65 -4.35 -2.07
N GLN A 79 -6.34 -4.10 -3.18
CA GLN A 79 -6.82 -2.76 -3.52
C GLN A 79 -7.67 -2.16 -2.39
N LYS A 80 -8.63 -2.92 -1.85
CA LYS A 80 -9.44 -2.49 -0.71
C LYS A 80 -8.60 -2.13 0.52
N MET A 81 -7.52 -2.85 0.79
CA MET A 81 -6.63 -2.51 1.91
C MET A 81 -5.88 -1.20 1.65
N PHE A 82 -5.42 -0.96 0.42
CA PHE A 82 -4.86 0.33 0.04
C PHE A 82 -5.87 1.47 0.18
N ASP A 83 -7.12 1.25 -0.22
CA ASP A 83 -8.20 2.23 -0.05
C ASP A 83 -8.42 2.55 1.43
N VAL A 84 -8.38 1.53 2.31
CA VAL A 84 -8.51 1.70 3.77
C VAL A 84 -7.40 2.57 4.36
N VAL A 85 -6.14 2.40 3.93
CA VAL A 85 -5.02 3.19 4.48
C VAL A 85 -4.88 4.58 3.85
N ASN A 86 -5.31 4.75 2.59
CA ASN A 86 -5.24 6.03 1.89
C ASN A 86 -6.48 6.90 2.11
N SER A 87 -7.59 6.33 2.59
CA SER A 87 -8.77 7.11 2.94
C SER A 87 -8.45 8.08 4.08
N PRO A 88 -8.71 9.39 3.94
CA PRO A 88 -8.63 10.31 5.06
C PRO A 88 -9.56 9.79 6.15
N ALA A 89 -9.08 9.73 7.39
CA ALA A 89 -9.89 9.27 8.51
C ALA A 89 -11.18 10.09 8.53
N LYS A 90 -12.31 9.48 8.15
CA LYS A 90 -13.62 10.06 8.48
C LYS A 90 -13.62 10.14 10.00
N LYS A 91 -13.51 11.35 10.56
CA LYS A 91 -13.74 11.58 11.99
C LYS A 91 -15.06 10.89 12.29
N LYS A 92 -15.02 9.75 12.99
CA LYS A 92 -16.22 9.22 13.60
C LYS A 92 -16.68 10.34 14.51
N GLN A 93 -17.77 11.02 14.15
CA GLN A 93 -18.41 11.93 15.08
C GLN A 93 -18.68 11.06 16.30
N VAL A 94 -17.99 11.35 17.40
CA VAL A 94 -18.33 10.77 18.70
C VAL A 94 -19.76 11.25 18.93
N VAL A 95 -20.73 10.36 18.77
CA VAL A 95 -22.12 10.67 19.04
C VAL A 95 -22.17 10.99 20.53
N ASN A 96 -22.33 12.27 20.86
CA ASN A 96 -22.56 12.67 22.24
C ASN A 96 -23.96 12.21 22.63
N THR A 97 -24.04 11.10 23.36
CA THR A 97 -25.29 10.47 23.80
C THR A 97 -26.09 11.36 24.75
N GLU A 98 -25.48 12.37 25.38
CA GLU A 98 -26.20 13.33 26.22
C GLU A 98 -27.07 14.28 25.39
N LYS A 99 -26.61 14.66 24.20
CA LYS A 99 -27.38 15.55 23.30
C LYS A 99 -28.62 14.85 22.71
N LEU A 100 -28.57 13.52 22.57
CA LEU A 100 -29.71 12.71 22.09
C LEU A 100 -30.81 12.59 23.15
N LYS A 101 -30.48 12.55 24.45
CA LYS A 101 -31.49 12.50 25.53
C LYS A 101 -32.32 13.77 25.61
N ILE A 102 -31.73 14.94 25.32
CA ILE A 102 -32.42 16.24 25.37
C ILE A 102 -33.41 16.39 24.20
N MET A 103 -33.17 15.74 23.06
CA MET A 103 -34.04 15.81 21.88
C MET A 103 -35.23 14.83 21.92
N MET A 104 -35.30 13.95 22.92
CA MET A 104 -36.38 12.97 23.10
C MET A 104 -37.32 13.33 24.26
N LEU A 105 -37.20 14.54 24.81
CA LEU A 105 -38.08 15.14 25.83
C LEU A 105 -38.79 16.34 25.22
#